data_AF-A0A0M0LQL8-F1
#
_entry.id   AF-A0A0M0LQL8-F1
#
_cell.length_a   1.000
_cell.length_b   1.000
_cell.length_c   1.000
_cell.angle_alpha   90.00
_cell.angle_beta   90.00
_cell.angle_gamma   90.00
#
_symmetry.space_group_name_H-M   'P 1'
#
loop_
_entity.id
_entity.type
_entity.pdbx_description
1 polymer ?
#
loop_
_entity_poly.entity_id
_entity_poly.type
_entity_poly.pdbx_seq_one_letter_code
_entity_poly.pdbx_strand_id
1 'polypeptide(L)'
;MNQQFGGKVSGCGVTEAYSALPMYYVNTVPHIGFGSVIEYGILFLARATNMRSQLVLGHSSTMTWTSEWFCGKERSLNCYFNTSSCCGALTMGEGGQVVEIDRRRNPISIGLPQYNLFGSNWVSGQLAHFFFSHMTPATRAAIDKRRASVFPRRELVPGQPKCVGMHVRGGDACHAHRYCPTNLTASFFGMASRLGERYGIHRLVLATDSERAAELCSAGVPGFECRTLNMQRKKFDDAKFIEERVKQHQDGELSGSTVALDMMADVDMLADCDALVLVLRSAVSRLSHHLAIARHGHPVPLISLQWPTSPGYSLKGGKGAKGGKGSKGGRKRRLNHSKTEKEKLKLLQREKPGGVKAYKLKKMQAQMEMEMRKAGKFGKGVSEI
;
A
#
# COMPACT_ATOMS: atom_id res chain seq x y z
N MET A 1 -14.81 21.48 13.32
CA MET A 1 -15.73 20.42 13.76
C MET A 1 -14.92 19.14 13.96
N ASN A 2 -14.52 18.83 15.20
CA ASN A 2 -13.76 17.63 15.54
C ASN A 2 -14.71 16.58 16.15
N GLN A 3 -15.57 15.97 15.35
CA GLN A 3 -16.16 14.67 15.73
C GLN A 3 -15.18 13.59 15.27
N GLN A 4 -14.17 13.32 16.09
CA GLN A 4 -13.39 12.09 15.96
C GLN A 4 -14.24 10.95 16.52
N PHE A 5 -14.38 9.85 15.78
CA PHE A 5 -15.01 8.61 16.23
C PHE A 5 -14.20 7.87 17.33
N GLY A 6 -13.42 8.61 18.15
CA GLY A 6 -12.38 8.10 19.05
C GLY A 6 -12.80 7.83 20.50
N GLY A 7 -14.08 7.54 20.75
CA GLY A 7 -14.49 7.05 22.07
C GLY A 7 -13.84 5.69 22.34
N LYS A 8 -13.23 5.49 23.52
CA LYS A 8 -12.84 4.15 23.98
C LYS A 8 -14.08 3.27 23.97
N VAL A 9 -14.19 2.36 23.01
CA VAL A 9 -15.25 1.35 22.95
C VAL A 9 -14.94 0.28 23.98
N SER A 10 -15.04 0.62 25.26
CA SER A 10 -14.86 -0.33 26.36
C SER A 10 -16.21 -0.92 26.73
N GLY A 11 -16.36 -2.21 26.44
CA GLY A 11 -17.47 -3.01 26.94
C GLY A 11 -18.70 -2.91 26.06
N CYS A 12 -19.01 -4.02 25.43
CA CYS A 12 -20.29 -4.19 24.76
C CYS A 12 -21.36 -4.37 25.83
N GLY A 13 -21.79 -3.25 26.40
CA GLY A 13 -22.91 -3.20 27.32
C GLY A 13 -24.15 -3.64 26.56
N VAL A 14 -24.52 -4.91 26.74
CA VAL A 14 -25.77 -5.47 26.22
C VAL A 14 -26.89 -4.87 27.06
N THR A 15 -27.31 -3.66 26.73
CA THR A 15 -28.57 -3.12 27.24
C THR A 15 -29.71 -3.77 26.46
N GLU A 16 -30.60 -4.44 27.18
CA GLU A 16 -31.59 -5.47 26.77
C GLU A 16 -32.63 -5.13 25.67
N ALA A 17 -32.42 -4.17 24.76
CA ALA A 17 -33.48 -3.80 23.81
C ALA A 17 -33.04 -3.39 22.40
N TYR A 18 -31.88 -3.85 21.91
CA TYR A 18 -31.59 -3.72 20.48
C TYR A 18 -32.29 -4.84 19.71
N SER A 19 -33.43 -4.49 19.08
CA SER A 19 -34.07 -5.29 18.04
C SER A 19 -33.01 -5.78 17.04
N ALA A 20 -33.02 -7.07 16.72
CA ALA A 20 -32.04 -7.69 15.82
C ALA A 20 -31.89 -6.87 14.53
N LEU A 21 -30.69 -6.35 14.27
CA LEU A 21 -30.40 -5.65 13.03
C LEU A 21 -30.36 -6.66 11.88
N PRO A 22 -30.80 -6.27 10.66
CA PRO A 22 -30.64 -7.11 9.49
C PRO A 22 -29.16 -7.45 9.24
N MET A 23 -28.90 -8.62 8.66
CA MET A 23 -27.54 -9.06 8.34
C MET A 23 -27.20 -8.74 6.87
N TYR A 24 -26.00 -8.22 6.65
CA TYR A 24 -25.35 -8.14 5.34
C TYR A 24 -24.27 -9.24 5.28
N TYR A 25 -24.64 -10.41 4.77
CA TYR A 25 -23.77 -11.58 4.72
C TYR A 25 -22.92 -11.63 3.45
N VAL A 26 -21.61 -11.79 3.62
CA VAL A 26 -20.62 -11.92 2.54
C VAL A 26 -19.97 -13.29 2.60
N ASN A 27 -20.36 -14.18 1.69
CA ASN A 27 -19.82 -15.55 1.67
C ASN A 27 -18.33 -15.60 1.30
N THR A 28 -17.96 -14.91 0.21
CA THR A 28 -16.59 -14.94 -0.34
C THR A 28 -16.12 -13.56 -0.76
N VAL A 29 -14.82 -13.30 -0.66
CA VAL A 29 -14.19 -12.15 -1.31
C VAL A 29 -13.38 -12.59 -2.52
N PRO A 30 -13.10 -11.69 -3.49
CA PRO A 30 -12.31 -12.04 -4.66
C PRO A 30 -10.91 -12.55 -4.32
N HIS A 31 -10.44 -13.57 -5.06
CA HIS A 31 -9.07 -14.09 -4.97
C HIS A 31 -8.06 -13.15 -5.64
N ILE A 32 -7.72 -12.07 -4.95
CA ILE A 32 -6.78 -11.03 -5.38
C ILE A 32 -5.92 -10.56 -4.20
N GLY A 33 -4.94 -9.70 -4.48
CA GLY A 33 -3.98 -9.17 -3.52
C GLY A 33 -4.64 -8.71 -2.22
N PHE A 34 -4.02 -9.04 -1.08
CA PHE A 34 -4.63 -8.83 0.24
C PHE A 34 -5.02 -7.36 0.51
N GLY A 35 -4.27 -6.38 -0.01
CA GLY A 35 -4.68 -4.98 0.06
C GLY A 35 -6.01 -4.71 -0.65
N SER A 36 -6.26 -5.33 -1.81
CA SER A 36 -7.56 -5.20 -2.47
C SER A 36 -8.67 -5.93 -1.72
N VAL A 37 -8.35 -7.04 -1.04
CA VAL A 37 -9.30 -7.75 -0.17
C VAL A 37 -9.79 -6.85 0.97
N ILE A 38 -8.89 -6.10 1.62
CA ILE A 38 -9.29 -5.12 2.65
C ILE A 38 -10.14 -4.01 2.02
N GLU A 39 -9.81 -3.51 0.82
CA GLU A 39 -10.68 -2.55 0.12
C GLU A 39 -12.09 -3.09 -0.13
N TYR A 40 -12.24 -4.37 -0.50
CA TYR A 40 -13.55 -5.00 -0.58
C TYR A 40 -14.25 -5.08 0.77
N GLY A 41 -13.53 -5.42 1.85
CA GLY A 41 -14.05 -5.35 3.22
C GLY A 41 -14.59 -3.96 3.58
N ILE A 42 -13.86 -2.90 3.23
CA ILE A 42 -14.29 -1.51 3.38
C ILE A 42 -15.57 -1.22 2.60
N LEU A 43 -15.68 -1.70 1.36
CA LEU A 43 -16.89 -1.56 0.54
C LEU A 43 -18.09 -2.29 1.16
N PHE A 44 -17.88 -3.47 1.72
CA PHE A 44 -18.95 -4.25 2.37
C PHE A 44 -19.42 -3.56 3.64
N LEU A 45 -18.50 -3.03 4.44
CA LEU A 45 -18.84 -2.26 5.64
C LEU A 45 -19.62 -0.98 5.27
N ALA A 46 -19.22 -0.29 4.20
CA ALA A 46 -19.96 0.87 3.71
C ALA A 46 -21.41 0.51 3.35
N ARG A 47 -21.61 -0.58 2.61
CA ARG A 47 -22.95 -1.06 2.22
C ARG A 47 -23.78 -1.50 3.41
N ALA A 48 -23.20 -2.29 4.32
CA ALA A 48 -23.86 -2.73 5.54
C ALA A 48 -24.33 -1.52 6.36
N THR A 49 -23.47 -0.51 6.52
CA THR A 49 -23.80 0.75 7.20
C THR A 49 -24.97 1.47 6.52
N ASN A 50 -24.97 1.57 5.19
CA ASN A 50 -26.04 2.20 4.43
C ASN A 50 -27.39 1.48 4.58
N MET A 51 -27.35 0.15 4.61
CA MET A 51 -28.51 -0.72 4.83
C MET A 51 -28.89 -0.84 6.30
N ARG A 52 -28.20 -0.13 7.21
CA ARG A 52 -28.36 -0.26 8.68
C ARG A 52 -28.31 -1.72 9.14
N SER A 53 -27.40 -2.48 8.54
CA SER A 53 -27.22 -3.92 8.71
C SER A 53 -25.89 -4.23 9.38
N GLN A 54 -25.80 -5.39 10.05
CA GLN A 54 -24.54 -5.92 10.57
C GLN A 54 -23.76 -6.61 9.45
N LEU A 55 -22.49 -6.25 9.26
CA LEU A 55 -21.61 -6.97 8.34
C LEU A 55 -21.26 -8.34 8.92
N VAL A 56 -21.56 -9.41 8.19
CA VAL A 56 -21.17 -10.77 8.55
C VAL A 56 -20.32 -11.34 7.43
N LEU A 57 -19.09 -11.72 7.74
CA LEU A 57 -18.17 -12.35 6.79
C LEU A 57 -18.22 -13.87 6.99
N GLY A 58 -18.46 -14.61 5.92
CA GLY A 58 -18.48 -16.07 5.94
C GLY A 58 -17.13 -16.65 6.36
N HIS A 59 -17.15 -17.82 7.03
CA HIS A 59 -15.98 -18.47 7.63
C HIS A 59 -14.83 -18.79 6.66
N SER A 60 -15.11 -18.80 5.36
CA SER A 60 -14.13 -19.06 4.30
C SER A 60 -13.93 -17.86 3.36
N SER A 61 -14.29 -16.66 3.79
CA SER A 61 -14.33 -15.51 2.89
C SER A 61 -12.96 -15.11 2.33
N THR A 62 -11.84 -15.48 2.97
CA THR A 62 -10.47 -15.16 2.53
C THR A 62 -9.48 -16.31 2.68
N MET A 63 -9.88 -17.53 2.30
CA MET A 63 -9.03 -18.73 2.45
C MET A 63 -7.58 -18.54 1.98
N THR A 64 -7.37 -17.85 0.85
CA THR A 64 -6.03 -17.60 0.27
C THR A 64 -5.11 -16.83 1.21
N TRP A 65 -5.64 -15.95 2.04
CA TRP A 65 -4.83 -15.05 2.88
C TRP A 65 -4.74 -15.50 4.32
N THR A 66 -5.37 -16.62 4.68
CA THR A 66 -5.34 -17.21 6.01
C THR A 66 -4.47 -18.45 6.03
N SER A 67 -3.98 -18.84 7.21
CA SER A 67 -3.25 -20.07 7.44
C SER A 67 -3.64 -20.68 8.78
N GLU A 68 -3.44 -21.98 8.94
CA GLU A 68 -3.79 -22.67 10.18
C GLU A 68 -2.96 -22.20 11.38
N TRP A 69 -1.65 -22.00 11.17
CA TRP A 69 -0.75 -21.58 12.24
C TRP A 69 -1.12 -20.25 12.91
N PHE A 70 -1.83 -19.36 12.20
CA PHE A 70 -2.23 -18.05 12.72
C PHE A 70 -3.73 -17.95 12.99
N CYS A 71 -4.56 -18.44 12.06
CA CYS A 71 -6.01 -18.30 12.12
C CYS A 71 -6.74 -19.54 12.68
N GLY A 72 -6.02 -20.61 13.04
CA GLY A 72 -6.63 -21.86 13.48
C GLY A 72 -7.51 -22.46 12.39
N LYS A 73 -8.80 -22.69 12.66
CA LYS A 73 -9.77 -23.15 11.66
C LYS A 73 -10.47 -22.02 10.90
N GLU A 74 -10.35 -20.77 11.37
CA GLU A 74 -10.97 -19.62 10.71
C GLU A 74 -10.27 -19.35 9.38
N ARG A 75 -11.04 -19.14 8.31
CA ARG A 75 -10.54 -18.89 6.95
C ARG A 75 -11.15 -17.63 6.34
N SER A 76 -11.51 -16.68 7.20
CA SER A 76 -12.14 -15.40 6.84
C SER A 76 -11.30 -14.20 7.29
N LEU A 77 -11.73 -13.01 6.87
CA LEU A 77 -11.19 -11.75 7.36
C LEU A 77 -11.38 -11.56 8.86
N ASN A 78 -12.33 -12.28 9.48
CA ASN A 78 -12.56 -12.21 10.92
C ASN A 78 -11.38 -12.75 11.74
N CYS A 79 -10.50 -13.54 11.13
CA CYS A 79 -9.22 -13.89 11.74
C CYS A 79 -8.40 -12.63 12.09
N TYR A 80 -8.42 -11.63 11.20
CA TYR A 80 -7.62 -10.41 11.33
C TYR A 80 -8.36 -9.27 12.03
N PHE A 81 -9.67 -9.18 11.81
CA PHE A 81 -10.50 -8.05 12.20
C PHE A 81 -11.77 -8.50 12.92
N ASN A 82 -12.06 -7.90 14.06
CA ASN A 82 -13.36 -8.03 14.71
C ASN A 82 -14.39 -7.15 13.99
N THR A 83 -14.91 -7.63 12.87
CA THR A 83 -15.89 -6.87 12.04
C THR A 83 -17.32 -6.99 12.53
N SER A 84 -17.61 -8.03 13.31
CA SER A 84 -18.87 -8.19 14.04
C SER A 84 -18.90 -7.18 15.18
N SER A 85 -19.79 -6.18 15.07
CA SER A 85 -20.18 -5.39 16.23
C SER A 85 -20.70 -6.35 17.30
N CYS A 86 -20.51 -6.01 18.58
CA CYS A 86 -21.06 -6.79 19.69
C CYS A 86 -22.60 -6.73 19.80
N CYS A 87 -23.30 -6.43 18.70
CA CYS A 87 -24.73 -6.38 18.65
C CYS A 87 -25.26 -7.82 18.70
N GLY A 88 -25.65 -8.27 19.89
CA GLY A 88 -26.52 -9.43 20.13
C GLY A 88 -26.04 -10.78 19.59
N ALA A 89 -26.69 -11.86 20.03
CA ALA A 89 -26.57 -13.14 19.33
C ALA A 89 -27.16 -12.99 17.92
N LEU A 90 -26.46 -13.51 16.91
CA LEU A 90 -26.98 -13.61 15.55
C LEU A 90 -28.19 -14.56 15.56
N THR A 91 -29.40 -14.03 15.72
CA THR A 91 -30.59 -14.79 15.36
C THR A 91 -30.68 -14.77 13.85
N MET A 92 -30.43 -15.91 13.20
CA MET A 92 -30.84 -16.12 11.81
C MET A 92 -32.37 -16.13 11.76
N GLY A 93 -33.00 -14.97 11.93
CA GLY A 93 -34.39 -14.79 11.58
C GLY A 93 -34.53 -15.03 10.07
N GLU A 94 -35.71 -15.49 9.66
CA GLU A 94 -36.07 -15.89 8.29
C GLU A 94 -35.97 -14.76 7.22
N GLY A 95 -35.34 -13.62 7.53
CA GLY A 95 -35.20 -12.44 6.67
C GLY A 95 -33.76 -11.99 6.39
N GLY A 96 -32.74 -12.81 6.68
CA GLY A 96 -31.35 -12.47 6.36
C GLY A 96 -31.13 -12.34 4.85
N GLN A 97 -30.92 -11.13 4.33
CA GLN A 97 -30.61 -10.94 2.92
C GLN A 97 -29.16 -11.39 2.66
N VAL A 98 -29.00 -12.58 2.09
CA VAL A 98 -27.71 -13.00 1.53
C VAL A 98 -27.46 -12.17 0.29
N VAL A 99 -26.55 -11.19 0.39
CA VAL A 99 -26.15 -10.38 -0.77
C VAL A 99 -24.97 -11.06 -1.43
N GLU A 100 -25.25 -11.80 -2.50
CA GLU A 100 -24.19 -12.26 -3.39
C GLU A 100 -23.59 -11.05 -4.12
N ILE A 101 -22.28 -10.85 -3.97
CA ILE A 101 -21.61 -9.67 -4.49
C ILE A 101 -21.43 -9.83 -6.01
N ASP A 102 -22.05 -8.96 -6.78
CA ASP A 102 -21.66 -8.73 -8.17
C ASP A 102 -20.17 -8.34 -8.21
N ARG A 103 -19.40 -8.98 -9.10
CA ARG A 103 -17.96 -8.78 -9.29
C ARG A 103 -17.57 -7.32 -9.59
N ARG A 104 -18.53 -6.45 -9.89
CA ARG A 104 -18.32 -5.02 -10.13
C ARG A 104 -18.09 -4.27 -8.81
N ARG A 105 -16.92 -3.62 -8.70
CA ARG A 105 -16.63 -2.64 -7.65
C ARG A 105 -17.56 -1.43 -7.81
N ASN A 106 -18.73 -1.44 -7.17
CA ASN A 106 -19.50 -0.20 -7.06
C ASN A 106 -18.72 0.75 -6.14
N PRO A 107 -18.41 1.98 -6.58
CA PRO A 107 -17.68 2.94 -5.76
C PRO A 107 -18.44 3.27 -4.46
N ILE A 108 -17.68 3.58 -3.41
CA ILE A 108 -18.22 3.96 -2.08
C ILE A 108 -19.23 5.10 -2.19
N SER A 109 -19.06 6.01 -3.15
CA SER A 109 -19.96 7.13 -3.42
C SER A 109 -21.38 6.71 -3.80
N ILE A 110 -21.57 5.49 -4.30
CA ILE A 110 -22.89 4.88 -4.54
C ILE A 110 -23.42 4.23 -3.26
N GLY A 111 -22.53 3.64 -2.46
CA GLY A 111 -22.90 2.96 -1.22
C GLY A 111 -23.25 3.90 -0.08
N LEU A 112 -22.75 5.14 -0.07
CA LEU A 112 -22.89 6.08 1.04
C LEU A 112 -23.09 7.52 0.53
N PRO A 113 -24.15 7.80 -0.26
CA PRO A 113 -24.34 9.10 -0.90
C PRO A 113 -24.41 10.27 0.07
N GLN A 114 -24.97 10.05 1.27
CA GLN A 114 -25.05 11.02 2.36
C GLN A 114 -23.67 11.47 2.87
N TYR A 115 -22.62 10.68 2.62
CA TYR A 115 -21.25 11.02 3.02
C TYR A 115 -20.41 11.60 1.87
N ASN A 116 -20.99 11.78 0.68
CA ASN A 116 -20.28 12.41 -0.45
C ASN A 116 -19.85 13.86 -0.15
N LEU A 117 -20.55 14.55 0.77
CA LEU A 117 -20.18 15.89 1.23
C LEU A 117 -18.80 15.94 1.90
N PHE A 118 -18.32 14.82 2.47
CA PHE A 118 -16.99 14.72 3.08
C PHE A 118 -15.90 14.29 2.09
N GLY A 119 -16.28 13.89 0.87
CA GLY A 119 -15.38 13.34 -0.14
C GLY A 119 -15.06 11.86 0.07
N SER A 120 -14.98 11.12 -1.03
CA SER A 120 -14.79 9.65 -1.02
C SER A 120 -13.51 9.18 -0.32
N ASN A 121 -12.43 9.97 -0.37
CA ASN A 121 -11.17 9.65 0.31
C ASN A 121 -11.30 9.71 1.83
N TRP A 122 -12.05 10.67 2.37
CA TRP A 122 -12.26 10.78 3.81
C TRP A 122 -13.10 9.61 4.33
N VAL A 123 -14.20 9.28 3.64
CA VAL A 123 -15.07 8.14 3.98
C VAL A 123 -14.28 6.82 3.93
N SER A 124 -13.51 6.62 2.85
CA SER A 124 -12.62 5.46 2.73
C SER A 124 -11.61 5.39 3.87
N GLY A 125 -11.08 6.55 4.30
CA GLY A 125 -10.20 6.68 5.44
C GLY A 125 -10.85 6.25 6.75
N GLN A 126 -12.06 6.73 7.05
CA GLN A 126 -12.76 6.35 8.28
C GLN A 126 -13.07 4.84 8.32
N LEU A 127 -13.47 4.25 7.20
CA LEU A 127 -13.72 2.82 7.11
C LEU A 127 -12.43 2.00 7.22
N ALA A 128 -11.35 2.43 6.57
CA ALA A 128 -10.03 1.82 6.75
C ALA A 128 -9.58 1.91 8.22
N HIS A 129 -9.78 3.05 8.85
CA HIS A 129 -9.48 3.25 10.27
C HIS A 129 -10.29 2.31 11.15
N PHE A 130 -11.60 2.12 10.88
CA PHE A 130 -12.43 1.15 11.59
C PHE A 130 -11.80 -0.25 11.57
N PHE A 131 -11.45 -0.77 10.39
CA PHE A 131 -10.80 -2.09 10.29
C PHE A 131 -9.52 -2.16 11.12
N PHE A 132 -8.62 -1.18 10.98
CA PHE A 132 -7.35 -1.21 11.71
C PHE A 132 -7.56 -1.02 13.23
N SER A 133 -8.53 -0.23 13.69
CA SER A 133 -8.84 -0.08 15.11
C SER A 133 -9.47 -1.33 15.71
N HIS A 134 -10.15 -2.15 14.90
CA HIS A 134 -10.80 -3.39 15.32
C HIS A 134 -10.02 -4.63 14.89
N MET A 135 -8.68 -4.56 14.81
CA MET A 135 -7.89 -5.78 14.65
C MET A 135 -8.03 -6.69 15.87
N THR A 136 -7.99 -8.00 15.64
CA THR A 136 -7.94 -8.97 16.75
C THR A 136 -6.67 -8.74 17.59
N PRO A 137 -6.68 -9.00 18.91
CA PRO A 137 -5.48 -8.81 19.75
C PRO A 137 -4.25 -9.55 19.22
N ALA A 138 -4.44 -10.77 18.70
CA ALA A 138 -3.37 -11.56 18.07
C ALA A 138 -2.80 -10.86 16.82
N THR A 139 -3.66 -10.34 15.94
CA THR A 139 -3.25 -9.59 14.75
C THR A 139 -2.51 -8.32 15.11
N ARG A 140 -3.02 -7.58 16.09
CA ARG A 140 -2.38 -6.37 16.58
C ARG A 140 -0.99 -6.65 17.13
N ALA A 141 -0.84 -7.64 18.01
CA ALA A 141 0.45 -8.05 18.55
C ALA A 141 1.43 -8.52 17.46
N ALA A 142 0.94 -9.26 16.46
CA ALA A 142 1.75 -9.75 15.36
C ALA A 142 2.26 -8.61 14.43
N ILE A 143 1.46 -7.57 14.23
CA ILE A 143 1.86 -6.35 13.51
C ILE A 143 2.85 -5.54 14.35
N ASP A 144 2.55 -5.30 15.62
CA ASP A 144 3.41 -4.51 16.50
C ASP A 144 4.80 -5.15 16.63
N LYS A 145 4.87 -6.49 16.72
CA LYS A 145 6.13 -7.24 16.69
C LYS A 145 6.93 -7.01 15.39
N ARG A 146 6.29 -7.00 14.22
CA ARG A 146 6.97 -6.75 12.93
C ARG A 146 7.50 -5.33 12.84
N ARG A 147 6.74 -4.38 13.39
CA ARG A 147 7.07 -2.96 13.35
C ARG A 147 8.13 -2.53 14.35
N ALA A 148 8.26 -3.23 15.47
CA ALA A 148 9.08 -2.83 16.61
C ALA A 148 10.53 -2.48 16.25
N SER A 149 11.15 -3.20 15.31
CA SER A 149 12.53 -2.96 14.88
C SER A 149 12.70 -1.85 13.84
N VAL A 150 11.60 -1.39 13.22
CA VAL A 150 11.62 -0.45 12.10
C VAL A 150 11.02 0.87 12.51
N PHE A 151 9.74 0.87 12.84
CA PHE A 151 8.94 2.05 13.12
C PHE A 151 7.86 1.69 14.16
N PRO A 152 8.22 1.68 15.47
CA PRO A 152 7.26 1.40 16.53
C PRO A 152 6.07 2.35 16.44
N ARG A 153 4.90 1.92 16.92
CA ARG A 153 3.68 2.74 16.83
C ARG A 153 3.97 4.10 17.47
N ARG A 154 3.67 5.13 16.71
CA ARG A 154 3.93 6.51 17.09
C ARG A 154 2.70 7.05 17.82
N GLU A 155 2.87 7.54 19.04
CA GLU A 155 1.88 8.46 19.61
C GLU A 155 2.06 9.80 18.91
N LEU A 156 0.99 10.34 18.31
CA LEU A 156 1.01 11.63 17.62
C LEU A 156 1.11 12.78 18.64
N VAL A 157 2.25 12.89 19.32
CA VAL A 157 2.56 13.98 20.25
C VAL A 157 3.42 15.05 19.56
N PRO A 158 3.23 16.34 19.89
CA PRO A 158 4.05 17.42 19.36
C PRO A 158 5.55 17.18 19.60
N GLY A 159 6.39 17.56 18.63
CA GLY A 159 7.86 17.51 18.75
C GLY A 159 8.51 16.19 18.34
N GLN A 160 7.74 15.16 18.02
CA GLN A 160 8.35 13.92 17.52
C GLN A 160 8.94 14.07 16.10
N PRO A 161 10.02 13.33 15.78
CA PRO A 161 10.66 13.37 14.47
C PRO A 161 9.67 12.99 13.37
N LYS A 162 9.53 13.87 12.38
CA LYS A 162 8.67 13.64 11.22
C LYS A 162 9.25 12.53 10.33
N CYS A 163 8.41 11.85 9.56
CA CYS A 163 8.84 10.86 8.57
C CYS A 163 8.07 10.94 7.25
N VAL A 164 8.74 10.54 6.18
CA VAL A 164 8.14 10.26 4.88
C VAL A 164 7.88 8.75 4.80
N GLY A 165 6.63 8.36 4.59
CA GLY A 165 6.26 7.01 4.23
C GLY A 165 6.38 6.83 2.73
N MET A 166 7.03 5.76 2.29
CA MET A 166 7.24 5.47 0.88
C MET A 166 6.84 4.04 0.55
N HIS A 167 5.98 3.87 -0.47
CA HIS A 167 5.59 2.56 -0.96
C HIS A 167 6.10 2.33 -2.39
N VAL A 168 7.08 1.45 -2.53
CA VAL A 168 7.62 1.04 -3.83
C VAL A 168 7.03 -0.33 -4.18
N ARG A 169 6.05 -0.36 -5.09
CA ARG A 169 5.54 -1.62 -5.66
C ARG A 169 6.48 -2.12 -6.75
N GLY A 170 7.15 -3.22 -6.47
CA GLY A 170 7.98 -3.98 -7.39
C GLY A 170 7.40 -5.38 -7.63
N GLY A 171 8.21 -6.40 -7.35
CA GLY A 171 7.82 -7.81 -7.36
C GLY A 171 7.11 -8.29 -8.62
N ASP A 172 6.10 -9.14 -8.42
CA ASP A 172 5.24 -9.75 -9.44
C ASP A 172 4.60 -8.74 -10.40
N ALA A 173 4.24 -7.56 -9.91
CA ALA A 173 3.69 -6.48 -10.74
C ALA A 173 4.69 -6.02 -11.81
N CYS A 174 5.98 -5.91 -11.46
CA CYS A 174 7.02 -5.58 -12.43
C CYS A 174 7.26 -6.69 -13.44
N HIS A 175 7.26 -7.94 -13.00
CA HIS A 175 7.47 -9.09 -13.88
C HIS A 175 6.36 -9.22 -14.92
N ALA A 176 5.11 -8.95 -14.53
CA ALA A 176 3.98 -8.92 -15.44
C ALA A 176 3.97 -7.69 -16.39
N HIS A 177 5.03 -6.89 -16.43
CA HIS A 177 5.11 -5.58 -17.10
C HIS A 177 3.97 -4.62 -16.71
N ARG A 178 3.39 -4.83 -15.53
CA ARG A 178 2.33 -4.02 -14.97
C ARG A 178 2.95 -2.97 -14.06
N TYR A 179 3.09 -1.74 -14.60
CA TYR A 179 3.37 -0.53 -13.81
C TYR A 179 4.78 -0.40 -13.24
N CYS A 180 5.78 -0.87 -13.99
CA CYS A 180 7.18 -0.66 -13.62
C CYS A 180 7.92 0.14 -14.69
N PRO A 181 7.82 1.49 -14.67
CA PRO A 181 8.64 2.31 -15.52
C PRO A 181 10.11 2.08 -15.24
N THR A 182 10.93 2.23 -16.28
CA THR A 182 12.38 2.27 -16.14
C THR A 182 12.74 3.39 -15.16
N ASN A 183 13.50 3.07 -14.11
CA ASN A 183 13.89 3.96 -13.02
C ASN A 183 12.82 4.30 -11.97
N LEU A 184 11.79 3.44 -11.81
CA LEU A 184 10.76 3.62 -10.79
C LEU A 184 11.37 3.90 -9.40
N THR A 185 12.26 3.02 -8.91
CA THR A 185 12.87 3.13 -7.59
C THR A 185 13.61 4.46 -7.39
N ALA A 186 14.44 4.88 -8.34
CA ALA A 186 15.18 6.14 -8.22
C ALA A 186 14.24 7.36 -8.18
N SER A 187 13.15 7.31 -8.95
CA SER A 187 12.13 8.37 -8.97
C SER A 187 11.45 8.52 -7.60
N PHE A 188 11.17 7.40 -6.93
CA PHE A 188 10.58 7.39 -5.59
C PHE A 188 11.48 8.09 -4.56
N PHE A 189 12.76 7.70 -4.47
CA PHE A 189 13.72 8.33 -3.56
C PHE A 189 13.95 9.82 -3.90
N GLY A 190 13.97 10.18 -5.19
CA GLY A 190 14.04 11.58 -5.62
C GLY A 190 12.83 12.41 -5.15
N MET A 191 11.62 11.85 -5.20
CA MET A 191 10.42 12.53 -4.67
C MET A 191 10.40 12.60 -3.14
N ALA A 192 10.91 11.56 -2.46
CA ALA A 192 11.10 11.60 -1.02
C ALA A 192 12.04 12.74 -0.61
N SER A 193 13.18 12.92 -1.30
CA SER A 193 14.11 14.05 -1.10
C SER A 193 13.41 15.40 -1.19
N ARG A 194 12.55 15.59 -2.20
CA ARG A 194 11.80 16.85 -2.34
C ARG A 194 10.87 17.13 -1.16
N LEU A 195 10.18 16.11 -0.66
CA LEU A 195 9.35 16.26 0.54
C LEU A 195 10.21 16.50 1.79
N GLY A 196 11.33 15.78 1.91
CA GLY A 196 12.28 15.95 2.99
C GLY A 196 12.81 17.38 3.08
N GLU A 197 13.27 17.93 1.96
CA GLU A 197 13.75 19.31 1.86
C GLU A 197 12.63 20.32 2.16
N ARG A 198 11.43 20.13 1.60
CA ARG A 198 10.31 21.06 1.77
C ARG A 198 9.79 21.12 3.20
N TYR A 199 9.77 19.99 3.91
CA TYR A 199 9.13 19.87 5.22
C TYR A 199 10.10 19.62 6.38
N GLY A 200 11.42 19.62 6.12
CA GLY A 200 12.45 19.32 7.12
C GLY A 200 12.38 17.88 7.66
N ILE A 201 12.13 16.91 6.77
CA ILE A 201 11.94 15.50 7.14
C ILE A 201 13.16 14.70 6.74
N HIS A 202 13.79 14.03 7.71
CA HIS A 202 15.02 13.24 7.52
C HIS A 202 14.84 11.74 7.82
N ARG A 203 13.63 11.28 8.12
CA ARG A 203 13.34 9.86 8.31
C ARG A 203 12.50 9.34 7.14
N LEU A 204 12.87 8.20 6.60
CA LEU A 204 12.18 7.53 5.50
C LEU A 204 11.75 6.13 5.93
N VAL A 205 10.45 5.86 5.90
CA VAL A 205 9.88 4.54 6.17
C VAL A 205 9.47 3.91 4.85
N LEU A 206 10.14 2.84 4.43
CA LEU A 206 9.94 2.18 3.15
C LEU A 206 9.15 0.88 3.32
N ALA A 207 8.02 0.78 2.65
CA ALA A 207 7.29 -0.45 2.37
C ALA A 207 7.58 -0.89 0.93
N THR A 208 8.04 -2.13 0.76
CA THR A 208 8.45 -2.62 -0.58
C THR A 208 8.54 -4.14 -0.60
N ASP A 209 8.06 -4.73 -1.70
CA ASP A 209 8.31 -6.12 -2.11
C ASP A 209 9.53 -6.25 -3.04
N SER A 210 10.17 -5.13 -3.40
CA SER A 210 11.39 -5.10 -4.21
C SER A 210 12.64 -5.21 -3.33
N GLU A 211 13.40 -6.31 -3.49
CA GLU A 211 14.73 -6.49 -2.89
C GLU A 211 15.65 -5.31 -3.21
N ARG A 212 15.64 -4.87 -4.47
CA ARG A 212 16.44 -3.74 -4.96
C ARG A 212 16.16 -2.43 -4.20
N ALA A 213 14.89 -2.14 -3.88
CA ALA A 213 14.54 -0.93 -3.16
C ALA A 213 14.93 -1.03 -1.67
N ALA A 214 14.81 -2.22 -1.08
CA ALA A 214 15.27 -2.47 0.28
C ALA A 214 16.80 -2.34 0.41
N GLU A 215 17.57 -2.88 -0.53
CA GLU A 215 19.03 -2.73 -0.56
C GLU A 215 19.46 -1.26 -0.64
N LEU A 216 18.79 -0.45 -1.45
CA LEU A 216 19.05 0.99 -1.52
C LEU A 216 18.75 1.70 -0.20
N CYS A 217 17.65 1.35 0.47
CA CYS A 217 17.31 1.88 1.78
C CYS A 217 18.40 1.56 2.82
N SER A 218 18.81 0.29 2.88
CA SER A 218 19.85 -0.18 3.80
C SER A 218 21.25 0.37 3.49
N ALA A 219 21.55 0.65 2.22
CA ALA A 219 22.83 1.23 1.81
C ALA A 219 22.97 2.72 2.18
N GLY A 220 21.92 3.34 2.69
CA GLY A 220 21.86 4.76 3.01
C GLY A 220 21.35 5.57 1.83
N VAL A 221 20.35 6.41 2.11
CA VAL A 221 19.82 7.39 1.18
C VAL A 221 20.34 8.75 1.64
N PRO A 222 21.03 9.54 0.80
CA PRO A 222 21.54 10.84 1.19
C PRO A 222 20.44 11.70 1.82
N GLY A 223 20.71 12.25 3.01
CA GLY A 223 19.75 13.10 3.74
C GLY A 223 18.64 12.37 4.50
N PHE A 224 18.58 11.03 4.46
CA PHE A 224 17.59 10.24 5.19
C PHE A 224 18.20 9.11 6.04
N GLU A 225 17.62 8.93 7.22
CA GLU A 225 17.60 7.66 7.93
C GLU A 225 16.49 6.78 7.32
N CYS A 226 16.86 5.83 6.47
CA CYS A 226 15.90 4.94 5.81
C CYS A 226 15.73 3.63 6.59
N ARG A 227 14.49 3.23 6.84
CA ARG A 227 14.13 1.97 7.49
C ARG A 227 13.05 1.23 6.69
N THR A 228 13.14 -0.10 6.64
CA THR A 228 12.17 -0.98 5.97
C THR A 228 12.03 -2.29 6.74
N LEU A 229 10.90 -2.98 6.61
CA LEU A 229 10.72 -4.31 7.23
C LEU A 229 11.83 -5.28 6.80
N ASN A 230 12.34 -6.02 7.77
CA ASN A 230 13.17 -7.18 7.49
C ASN A 230 12.24 -8.34 7.07
N MET A 231 12.10 -8.53 5.76
CA MET A 231 11.28 -9.59 5.17
C MET A 231 12.02 -10.25 4.02
N GLN A 232 11.76 -11.53 3.79
CA GLN A 232 12.34 -12.28 2.67
C GLN A 232 11.64 -11.89 1.35
N ARG A 233 12.20 -10.95 0.58
CA ARG A 233 11.52 -10.41 -0.62
C ARG A 233 11.67 -11.25 -1.88
N LYS A 234 12.60 -12.21 -1.90
CA LYS A 234 12.67 -13.23 -2.97
C LYS A 234 11.34 -13.96 -3.17
N LYS A 235 10.53 -14.02 -2.11
CA LYS A 235 9.17 -14.56 -2.12
C LYS A 235 8.17 -13.76 -2.98
N PHE A 236 8.58 -12.61 -3.53
CA PHE A 236 7.82 -11.80 -4.49
C PHE A 236 8.50 -11.68 -5.86
N ASP A 237 9.71 -12.25 -6.02
CA ASP A 237 10.51 -12.18 -7.25
C ASP A 237 10.18 -13.37 -8.18
N ASP A 238 8.94 -13.42 -8.66
CA ASP A 238 8.45 -14.48 -9.56
C ASP A 238 7.50 -13.89 -10.62
N ALA A 239 7.36 -14.59 -11.74
CA ALA A 239 6.40 -14.25 -12.79
C ALA A 239 4.95 -14.54 -12.39
N LYS A 240 4.74 -15.49 -11.47
CA LYS A 240 3.42 -15.79 -10.90
C LYS A 240 3.02 -14.78 -9.85
N PHE A 241 1.73 -14.45 -9.84
CA PHE A 241 1.14 -13.60 -8.82
C PHE A 241 1.25 -14.25 -7.44
N ILE A 242 1.43 -13.43 -6.40
CA ILE A 242 1.62 -13.89 -5.03
C ILE A 242 0.45 -14.76 -4.53
N GLU A 243 -0.77 -14.51 -5.01
CA GLU A 243 -1.99 -15.26 -4.70
C GLU A 243 -1.91 -16.73 -5.11
N GLU A 244 -1.26 -17.01 -6.24
CA GLU A 244 -1.07 -18.38 -6.73
C GLU A 244 -0.01 -19.12 -5.91
N ARG A 245 1.02 -18.39 -5.47
CA ARG A 245 2.15 -18.95 -4.72
C ARG A 245 1.78 -19.28 -3.29
N VAL A 246 1.03 -18.39 -2.64
CA VAL A 246 0.53 -18.60 -1.29
C VAL A 246 -0.36 -19.84 -1.20
N LYS A 247 -1.19 -20.12 -2.23
CA LYS A 247 -2.01 -21.35 -2.27
C LYS A 247 -1.19 -22.64 -2.20
N GLN A 248 0.07 -22.59 -2.65
CA GLN A 248 0.98 -23.73 -2.65
C GLN A 248 1.73 -23.87 -1.32
N HIS A 249 1.68 -22.87 -0.44
CA HIS A 249 2.42 -22.82 0.82
C HIS A 249 1.44 -22.54 1.97
N GLN A 250 0.96 -23.60 2.62
CA GLN A 250 0.01 -23.44 3.72
C GLN A 250 0.68 -22.80 4.96
N ASP A 251 1.97 -23.07 5.18
CA ASP A 251 2.75 -22.61 6.33
C ASP A 251 4.05 -21.90 5.93
N GLY A 252 4.70 -21.27 6.92
CA GLY A 252 6.00 -20.61 6.76
C GLY A 252 5.94 -19.18 6.21
N GLU A 253 7.09 -18.72 5.67
CA GLU A 253 7.28 -17.32 5.25
C GLU A 253 6.42 -16.90 4.04
N LEU A 254 5.97 -17.88 3.26
CA LEU A 254 5.11 -17.75 2.09
C LEU A 254 3.64 -18.08 2.36
N SER A 255 3.26 -18.37 3.60
CA SER A 255 1.86 -18.58 3.96
C SER A 255 1.03 -17.30 3.83
N GLY A 256 -0.28 -17.49 3.63
CA GLY A 256 -1.22 -16.39 3.45
C GLY A 256 -1.18 -15.42 4.62
N SER A 257 -1.21 -15.94 5.84
CA SER A 257 -1.14 -15.08 7.03
C SER A 257 0.18 -14.33 7.14
N THR A 258 1.32 -14.93 6.78
CA THR A 258 2.59 -14.20 6.83
C THR A 258 2.58 -13.02 5.86
N VAL A 259 2.16 -13.24 4.60
CA VAL A 259 2.08 -12.18 3.59
C VAL A 259 1.05 -11.12 3.99
N ALA A 260 -0.09 -11.54 4.55
CA ALA A 260 -1.14 -10.65 5.03
C ALA A 260 -0.64 -9.75 6.18
N LEU A 261 0.02 -10.33 7.18
CA LEU A 261 0.57 -9.61 8.33
C LEU A 261 1.72 -8.68 7.94
N ASP A 262 2.60 -9.08 7.01
CA ASP A 262 3.67 -8.22 6.49
C ASP A 262 3.08 -7.00 5.78
N MET A 263 2.07 -7.21 4.92
CA MET A 263 1.38 -6.13 4.20
C MET A 263 0.65 -5.18 5.16
N MET A 264 -0.06 -5.72 6.16
CA MET A 264 -0.74 -4.89 7.17
C MET A 264 0.26 -4.08 8.00
N ALA A 265 1.42 -4.65 8.35
CA ALA A 265 2.46 -3.91 9.04
C ALA A 265 3.01 -2.76 8.17
N ASP A 266 3.24 -2.98 6.88
CA ASP A 266 3.61 -1.93 5.93
C ASP A 266 2.53 -0.83 5.87
N VAL A 267 1.24 -1.19 5.72
CA VAL A 267 0.15 -0.21 5.69
C VAL A 267 0.09 0.61 6.98
N ASP A 268 0.17 -0.07 8.12
CA ASP A 268 0.10 0.53 9.45
C ASP A 268 1.26 1.51 9.69
N MET A 269 2.49 1.16 9.27
CA MET A 269 3.66 2.04 9.38
C MET A 269 3.58 3.25 8.48
N LEU A 270 3.19 3.06 7.21
CA LEU A 270 3.05 4.16 6.27
C LEU A 270 1.98 5.16 6.71
N ALA A 271 0.88 4.66 7.27
CA ALA A 271 -0.22 5.50 7.74
C ALA A 271 0.13 6.37 8.96
N ASP A 272 1.21 6.04 9.68
CA ASP A 272 1.72 6.84 10.80
C ASP A 272 2.76 7.88 10.35
N CYS A 273 3.02 8.01 9.04
CA CYS A 273 3.97 8.97 8.49
C CYS A 273 3.34 10.32 8.16
N ASP A 274 4.10 11.40 8.35
CA ASP A 274 3.63 12.78 8.16
C ASP A 274 3.51 13.20 6.69
N ALA A 275 4.13 12.45 5.77
CA ALA A 275 4.04 12.66 4.34
C ALA A 275 4.20 11.33 3.59
N LEU A 276 3.69 11.25 2.36
CA LEU A 276 3.65 10.01 1.58
C LEU A 276 4.22 10.16 0.17
N VAL A 277 4.99 9.17 -0.26
CA VAL A 277 5.42 8.97 -1.65
C VAL A 277 5.01 7.58 -2.12
N LEU A 278 4.05 7.49 -3.04
CA LEU A 278 3.40 6.21 -3.35
C LEU A 278 2.85 6.15 -4.79
N VAL A 279 2.22 5.03 -5.16
CA VAL A 279 1.49 4.91 -6.43
C VAL A 279 0.06 4.48 -6.12
N LEU A 280 -0.89 5.40 -6.31
CA LEU A 280 -2.31 5.19 -5.95
C LEU A 280 -3.02 4.10 -6.75
N ARG A 281 -2.34 3.50 -7.73
CA ARG A 281 -2.81 2.27 -8.38
C ARG A 281 -2.66 1.04 -7.50
N SER A 282 -1.68 1.00 -6.60
CA SER A 282 -1.54 -0.07 -5.62
C SER A 282 -2.61 0.05 -4.54
N ALA A 283 -3.30 -1.05 -4.23
CA ALA A 283 -4.25 -1.09 -3.12
C ALA A 283 -3.57 -0.81 -1.77
N VAL A 284 -2.34 -1.30 -1.57
CA VAL A 284 -1.53 -1.00 -0.38
C VAL A 284 -1.34 0.51 -0.23
N SER A 285 -0.99 1.20 -1.32
CA SER A 285 -0.81 2.65 -1.30
C SER A 285 -2.11 3.42 -1.01
N ARG A 286 -3.23 2.99 -1.60
CA ARG A 286 -4.53 3.64 -1.32
C ARG A 286 -4.93 3.45 0.14
N LEU A 287 -4.82 2.23 0.66
CA LEU A 287 -5.11 1.94 2.06
C LEU A 287 -4.24 2.76 3.01
N SER A 288 -2.93 2.83 2.78
CA SER A 288 -2.03 3.66 3.61
C SER A 288 -2.43 5.13 3.58
N HIS A 289 -2.75 5.67 2.40
CA HIS A 289 -3.18 7.06 2.27
C HIS A 289 -4.52 7.33 2.96
N HIS A 290 -5.51 6.45 2.78
CA HIS A 290 -6.81 6.54 3.43
C HIS A 290 -6.67 6.46 4.95
N LEU A 291 -5.91 5.50 5.45
CA LEU A 291 -5.67 5.34 6.88
C LEU A 291 -4.89 6.54 7.47
N ALA A 292 -3.92 7.10 6.73
CA ALA A 292 -3.22 8.32 7.14
C ALA A 292 -4.19 9.50 7.29
N ILE A 293 -5.08 9.73 6.32
CA ILE A 293 -6.09 10.80 6.40
C ILE A 293 -6.90 10.69 7.69
N ALA A 294 -7.34 9.47 8.04
CA ALA A 294 -8.15 9.26 9.22
C ALA A 294 -7.38 9.45 10.53
N ARG A 295 -6.14 8.95 10.62
CA ARG A 295 -5.28 9.08 11.81
C ARG A 295 -4.84 10.51 12.08
N HIS A 296 -4.47 11.23 11.03
CA HIS A 296 -4.05 12.64 11.15
C HIS A 296 -5.25 13.59 11.26
N GLY A 297 -6.47 13.14 10.92
CA GLY A 297 -7.66 13.98 10.87
C GLY A 297 -7.68 14.98 9.71
N HIS A 298 -6.67 14.96 8.85
CA HIS A 298 -6.55 15.77 7.65
C HIS A 298 -5.68 15.07 6.58
N PRO A 299 -5.75 15.48 5.30
CA PRO A 299 -4.83 14.98 4.28
C PRO A 299 -3.36 15.27 4.63
N VAL A 300 -2.50 14.28 4.46
CA VAL A 300 -1.04 14.42 4.59
C VAL A 300 -0.43 14.84 3.23
N PRO A 301 0.68 15.60 3.21
CA PRO A 301 1.44 15.84 1.98
C PRO A 301 1.70 14.54 1.21
N LEU A 302 1.28 14.50 -0.05
CA LEU A 302 1.32 13.30 -0.88
C LEU A 302 1.96 13.60 -2.24
N ILE A 303 2.91 12.78 -2.64
CA ILE A 303 3.36 12.68 -4.04
C ILE A 303 2.99 11.30 -4.56
N SER A 304 2.14 11.24 -5.59
CA SER A 304 1.95 10.00 -6.34
C SER A 304 2.73 10.01 -7.65
N LEU A 305 3.53 8.97 -7.88
CA LEU A 305 4.30 8.82 -9.12
C LEU A 305 3.45 8.37 -10.32
N GLN A 306 2.14 8.25 -10.13
CA GLN A 306 1.16 7.97 -11.18
C GLN A 306 0.00 8.96 -11.11
N TRP A 307 -0.51 9.33 -12.28
CA TRP A 307 -1.66 10.22 -12.50
C TRP A 307 -2.91 9.79 -11.68
N PRO A 308 -3.80 10.74 -11.29
CA PRO A 308 -4.57 10.67 -10.07
C PRO A 308 -5.75 9.70 -10.11
N THR A 309 -6.31 9.48 -8.92
CA THR A 309 -7.35 8.55 -8.44
C THR A 309 -8.72 8.61 -9.12
N SER A 310 -8.82 8.70 -10.45
CA SER A 310 -10.10 8.54 -11.16
C SER A 310 -9.97 7.62 -12.39
N PRO A 311 -10.95 6.73 -12.66
CA PRO A 311 -10.90 5.81 -13.80
C PRO A 311 -11.05 6.61 -15.10
N GLY A 312 -10.05 6.58 -15.99
CA GLY A 312 -10.30 6.79 -17.42
C GLY A 312 -9.36 7.67 -18.24
N TYR A 313 -8.48 8.50 -17.66
CA TYR A 313 -7.67 9.42 -18.47
C TYR A 313 -6.22 8.95 -18.65
N SER A 314 -5.95 8.43 -19.85
CA SER A 314 -4.62 8.09 -20.35
C SER A 314 -3.74 9.35 -20.36
N LEU A 315 -2.56 9.29 -19.74
CA LEU A 315 -1.45 10.21 -20.00
C LEU A 315 -0.95 10.02 -21.44
N LYS A 316 -1.74 10.42 -22.44
CA LYS A 316 -1.27 10.73 -23.79
C LYS A 316 -1.09 12.25 -23.92
N GLY A 317 -0.36 12.84 -22.98
CA GLY A 317 0.08 14.24 -23.06
C GLY A 317 1.53 14.30 -23.52
N GLY A 318 1.77 14.12 -24.82
CA GLY A 318 3.13 14.12 -25.38
C GLY A 318 3.27 13.75 -26.84
N LYS A 319 2.29 14.07 -27.69
CA LYS A 319 2.58 14.27 -29.13
C LYS A 319 2.22 15.71 -29.45
N GLY A 320 3.21 16.56 -29.26
CA GLY A 320 3.20 17.91 -29.82
C GLY A 320 2.92 17.83 -31.31
N ALA A 321 2.18 18.84 -31.77
CA ALA A 321 1.99 19.17 -33.16
C ALA A 321 3.29 19.03 -33.96
N LYS A 322 3.24 18.27 -35.05
CA LYS A 322 3.94 18.61 -36.30
C LYS A 322 3.11 18.11 -37.48
N GLY A 323 2.36 19.05 -38.06
CA GLY A 323 2.26 19.10 -39.51
C GLY A 323 3.65 19.28 -40.11
N GLY A 324 3.87 18.72 -41.29
CA GLY A 324 5.14 18.82 -42.01
C GLY A 324 5.49 17.53 -42.73
N LYS A 325 4.83 17.27 -43.87
CA LYS A 325 5.41 16.45 -44.93
C LYS A 325 6.67 17.18 -45.40
N GLY A 326 7.84 16.56 -45.29
CA GLY A 326 9.04 17.17 -45.88
C GLY A 326 10.36 16.59 -45.39
N SER A 327 11.01 15.89 -46.31
CA SER A 327 12.46 15.81 -46.48
C SER A 327 13.22 14.61 -45.90
N LYS A 328 14.23 14.28 -46.69
CA LYS A 328 14.97 13.04 -46.87
C LYS A 328 16.15 12.93 -45.89
N GLY A 329 16.60 11.69 -45.69
CA GLY A 329 18.02 11.32 -45.55
C GLY A 329 18.81 11.92 -44.38
N GLY A 330 18.74 11.29 -43.21
CA GLY A 330 19.62 11.57 -42.07
C GLY A 330 20.24 10.29 -41.50
N ARG A 331 21.53 10.08 -41.78
CA ARG A 331 22.38 8.96 -41.35
C ARG A 331 22.42 8.87 -39.81
N LYS A 332 21.79 7.85 -39.21
CA LYS A 332 21.91 7.56 -37.77
C LYS A 332 23.32 7.06 -37.45
N ARG A 333 24.18 7.92 -36.88
CA ARG A 333 25.36 7.50 -36.11
C ARG A 333 24.89 6.74 -34.87
N ARG A 334 24.98 5.40 -34.91
CA ARG A 334 24.94 4.55 -33.71
C ARG A 334 26.20 4.83 -32.89
N LEU A 335 26.05 5.54 -31.77
CA LEU A 335 27.09 5.61 -30.75
C LEU A 335 27.28 4.22 -30.12
N ASN A 336 28.49 3.67 -30.27
CA ASN A 336 28.94 2.37 -29.77
C ASN A 336 29.13 2.33 -28.23
N HIS A 337 28.15 2.76 -27.44
CA HIS A 337 28.23 2.70 -25.97
C HIS A 337 27.87 1.33 -25.36
N SER A 338 27.35 0.37 -26.14
CA SER A 338 26.91 -0.91 -25.59
C SER A 338 28.00 -1.98 -25.45
N LYS A 339 29.13 -1.86 -26.17
CA LYS A 339 30.22 -2.85 -26.09
C LYS A 339 31.04 -2.71 -24.80
N THR A 340 31.40 -1.49 -24.41
CA THR A 340 32.21 -1.22 -23.22
C THR A 340 31.51 -1.56 -21.90
N GLU A 341 30.19 -1.36 -21.79
CA GLU A 341 29.45 -1.78 -20.58
C GLU A 341 29.38 -3.31 -20.44
N LYS A 342 29.16 -4.03 -21.55
CA LYS A 342 29.13 -5.49 -21.53
C LYS A 342 30.50 -6.08 -21.17
N GLU A 343 31.59 -5.48 -21.64
CA GLU A 343 32.95 -5.89 -21.29
C GLU A 343 33.29 -5.64 -19.82
N LYS A 344 32.91 -4.48 -19.27
CA LYS A 344 33.08 -4.20 -17.81
C LYS A 344 32.32 -5.20 -16.94
N LEU A 345 31.09 -5.56 -17.31
CA LEU A 345 30.31 -6.57 -16.58
C LEU A 345 30.93 -7.96 -16.67
N LYS A 346 31.47 -8.34 -17.82
CA LYS A 346 32.16 -9.64 -18.00
C LYS A 346 33.47 -9.71 -17.21
N LEU A 347 34.24 -8.62 -17.13
CA LEU A 347 35.45 -8.56 -16.30
C LEU A 347 35.10 -8.71 -14.81
N LEU A 348 34.10 -7.97 -14.32
CA LEU A 348 33.64 -8.04 -12.93
C LEU A 348 33.07 -9.42 -12.55
N GLN A 349 32.48 -10.15 -13.51
CA GLN A 349 32.02 -11.53 -13.30
C GLN A 349 33.18 -12.52 -13.14
N ARG A 350 34.32 -12.27 -13.77
CA ARG A 350 35.50 -13.15 -13.69
C ARG A 350 36.30 -12.95 -12.40
N GLU A 351 36.34 -11.72 -11.88
CA GLU A 351 37.26 -11.40 -10.78
C GLU A 351 36.71 -11.75 -9.41
N LYS A 352 35.41 -11.53 -9.11
CA LYS A 352 34.78 -11.94 -7.84
C LYS A 352 33.26 -12.13 -7.99
N PRO A 353 32.66 -13.23 -7.50
CA PRO A 353 31.20 -13.46 -7.59
C PRO A 353 30.33 -12.36 -6.92
N GLY A 354 30.90 -11.48 -6.09
CA GLY A 354 30.21 -10.30 -5.52
C GLY A 354 30.32 -8.99 -6.33
N GLY A 355 31.21 -8.90 -7.33
CA GLY A 355 31.55 -7.63 -8.00
C GLY A 355 30.41 -7.01 -8.80
N VAL A 356 29.58 -7.84 -9.43
CA VAL A 356 28.44 -7.38 -10.24
C VAL A 356 27.37 -6.71 -9.39
N LYS A 357 27.09 -7.25 -8.21
CA LYS A 357 26.08 -6.69 -7.28
C LYS A 357 26.51 -5.32 -6.79
N ALA A 358 27.76 -5.20 -6.34
CA ALA A 358 28.34 -3.93 -5.89
C ALA A 358 28.37 -2.86 -7.00
N TYR A 359 28.74 -3.23 -8.23
CA TYR A 359 28.74 -2.31 -9.37
C TYR A 359 27.33 -1.79 -9.70
N LYS A 360 26.33 -2.69 -9.74
CA LYS A 360 24.93 -2.30 -9.99
C LYS A 360 24.41 -1.35 -8.90
N LEU A 361 24.70 -1.64 -7.63
CA LEU A 361 24.31 -0.79 -6.50
C LEU A 361 24.96 0.60 -6.60
N LYS A 362 26.27 0.69 -6.86
CA LYS A 362 26.98 1.97 -7.06
C LYS A 362 26.41 2.78 -8.22
N LYS A 363 26.16 2.14 -9.37
CA LYS A 363 25.56 2.81 -10.54
C LYS A 363 24.17 3.37 -10.21
N MET A 364 23.40 2.66 -9.40
CA MET A 364 22.09 3.12 -8.95
C MET A 364 22.17 4.23 -7.92
N GLN A 365 23.09 4.16 -6.96
CA GLN A 365 23.34 5.26 -6.02
C GLN A 365 23.71 6.52 -6.79
N ALA A 366 24.62 6.43 -7.77
CA ALA A 366 24.96 7.55 -8.65
C ALA A 366 23.76 8.08 -9.45
N GLN A 367 22.89 7.18 -9.95
CA GLN A 367 21.66 7.59 -10.63
C GLN A 367 20.66 8.26 -9.68
N MET A 368 20.51 7.74 -8.46
CA MET A 368 19.67 8.31 -7.41
C MET A 368 20.17 9.69 -7.02
N GLU A 369 21.47 9.86 -6.77
CA GLU A 369 22.10 11.17 -6.51
C GLU A 369 21.88 12.13 -7.68
N MET A 370 21.98 11.65 -8.93
CA MET A 370 21.68 12.46 -10.11
C MET A 370 20.23 12.91 -10.13
N GLU A 371 19.28 12.01 -9.87
CA GLU A 371 17.84 12.34 -9.83
C GLU A 371 17.50 13.25 -8.65
N MET A 372 18.13 13.07 -7.49
CA MET A 372 18.02 13.98 -6.33
C MET A 372 18.57 15.37 -6.66
N ARG A 373 19.72 15.47 -7.35
CA ARG A 373 20.28 16.75 -7.82
C ARG A 373 19.39 17.41 -8.86
N LYS A 374 18.84 16.66 -9.82
CA LYS A 374 17.85 17.18 -10.77
C LYS A 374 16.60 17.66 -10.03
N ALA A 375 16.17 16.91 -9.02
CA ALA A 375 15.02 17.24 -8.21
C ALA A 375 15.21 18.57 -7.47
N GLY A 376 16.36 18.81 -6.84
CA GLY A 376 16.69 20.05 -6.14
C GLY A 376 16.89 21.27 -7.07
N LYS A 377 17.37 21.07 -8.30
CA LYS A 377 17.50 22.17 -9.29
C LYS A 377 16.16 22.78 -9.72
N PHE A 378 15.06 22.03 -9.65
CA PHE A 378 13.71 22.57 -9.91
C PHE A 378 13.20 23.49 -8.79
N GLY A 379 13.79 23.46 -7.59
CA GLY A 379 13.36 24.27 -6.45
C GLY A 379 13.83 25.72 -6.46
N LYS A 380 14.80 26.10 -7.31
CA LYS A 380 15.30 27.48 -7.39
C LYS A 380 14.45 28.44 -8.24
N GLY A 381 13.29 28.01 -8.73
CA GLY A 381 12.42 28.80 -9.60
C GLY A 381 10.96 28.90 -9.18
N VAL A 382 10.61 28.49 -7.95
CA VAL A 382 9.24 28.59 -7.41
C VAL A 382 9.32 29.31 -6.06
N SER A 383 9.73 30.57 -6.08
CA SER A 383 9.32 31.53 -5.07
C SER A 383 7.98 32.12 -5.50
N GLU A 384 7.02 32.12 -4.58
CA GLU A 384 5.71 32.80 -4.67
C GLU A 384 4.62 32.11 -5.52
N ILE A 385 3.86 31.21 -4.87
CA ILE A 385 2.38 31.19 -4.85
C ILE A 385 1.93 30.83 -3.44
#